data_AF-A0A6J2XP48-F1
#
_entry.id   AF-A0A6J2XP48-F1
#
_cell.length_a   1.000
_cell.length_b   1.000
_cell.length_c   1.000
_cell.angle_alpha   90.00
_cell.angle_beta   90.00
_cell.angle_gamma   90.00
#
_symmetry.space_group_name_H-M   'P 1'
#
loop_
_entity.id
_entity.type
_entity.pdbx_description
1 polymer ?
#
loop_
_entity_poly.entity_id
_entity_poly.type
_entity_poly.pdbx_seq_one_letter_code
_entity_poly.pdbx_strand_id
1 'polypeptide(L)'
;MAKKGQAVQLQIEVNNDEEWEKLIQRDGLIVVDIYSEWCGPCLGMQANLKKIKLELGGDLLILAVAKADGISRLSRFRNKSEPTWMFISKGKMVNMMFGADAPKLTRLITEELKKEQLAQDGQSTDRTPMEVTDLSDEERVRYDAAESIQREIREKEERKIAKELLERRTKECDTILTNVPNFGIVLIFPSAKDKYKEVLHDILDEAGLVLQQTEKVRLNEGMLDELLFFSENKFPKRTIEDFVNNKISFALLLRRTNENLSGQIDDIVLQMVYGNCRKPPGDEKSPAFKLRKVEVEDNPDQVLLGIWAPSNALCKAAVLKLLFPNICDPKKIPVIKEIPLHVAVAYDAFKTRDVFDLSEKYPGVVMSFGFFSSDIPGDAKLLGKTTDKFESRTSPVTYEEKIVIQLAKINPDAFGEFEELGPSYMSRDVDIGELDCKYFFPPGYNVPEAEIITYLKKKSRKKGRGNRTKAQPDQVDDQALSVRTETDTSGTIDINAEETGEEVGATDDVNNESEEEEDADGSKDDEDEEDGNKENEEGIDGVDKATSPVAENED
;
A
#
# COMPACT_ATOMS: atom_id res chain seq x y z
N MET A 1 -34.68 -58.97 -17.57
CA MET A 1 -34.35 -57.81 -16.72
C MET A 1 -33.48 -56.87 -17.54
N ALA A 2 -33.91 -55.63 -17.77
CA ALA A 2 -33.08 -54.63 -18.46
C ALA A 2 -32.13 -53.98 -17.43
N LYS A 3 -30.84 -53.85 -17.76
CA LYS A 3 -29.91 -53.04 -16.95
C LYS A 3 -30.35 -51.57 -17.04
N LYS A 4 -30.51 -50.90 -15.90
CA LYS A 4 -30.71 -49.44 -15.87
C LYS A 4 -29.54 -48.76 -16.58
N GLY A 5 -29.83 -47.81 -17.45
CA GLY A 5 -28.82 -47.01 -18.12
C GLY A 5 -28.01 -46.22 -17.09
N GLN A 6 -26.71 -46.49 -17.04
CA GLN A 6 -25.77 -45.72 -16.23
C GLN A 6 -25.54 -44.39 -16.97
N ALA A 7 -25.70 -43.26 -16.29
CA ALA A 7 -25.48 -41.96 -16.91
C ALA A 7 -24.02 -41.88 -17.39
N VAL A 8 -23.82 -41.54 -18.67
CA VAL A 8 -22.48 -41.45 -19.26
C VAL A 8 -21.78 -40.23 -18.66
N GLN A 9 -20.77 -40.48 -17.83
CA GLN A 9 -19.91 -39.44 -17.28
C GLN A 9 -19.02 -38.90 -18.41
N LEU A 10 -19.31 -37.68 -18.87
CA LEU A 10 -18.71 -37.09 -20.09
C LEU A 10 -17.32 -36.48 -19.88
N GLN A 11 -16.92 -36.27 -18.62
CA GLN A 11 -15.61 -35.73 -18.22
C GLN A 11 -15.03 -36.58 -17.08
N ILE A 12 -13.74 -36.84 -17.10
CA ILE A 12 -13.01 -37.51 -16.03
C ILE A 12 -12.56 -36.45 -15.02
N GLU A 13 -12.90 -36.63 -13.75
CA GLU A 13 -12.34 -35.81 -12.66
C GLU A 13 -10.97 -36.35 -12.25
N VAL A 14 -10.01 -35.45 -12.06
CA VAL A 14 -8.64 -35.75 -11.62
C VAL A 14 -8.26 -34.81 -10.49
N ASN A 15 -8.01 -35.36 -9.31
CA ASN A 15 -7.80 -34.61 -8.07
C ASN A 15 -6.44 -34.89 -7.40
N ASN A 16 -5.69 -35.87 -7.88
CA ASN A 16 -4.39 -36.27 -7.33
C ASN A 16 -3.44 -36.81 -8.41
N ASP A 17 -2.15 -36.93 -8.05
CA ASP A 17 -1.10 -37.43 -8.96
C ASP A 17 -1.34 -38.87 -9.47
N GLU A 18 -1.99 -39.75 -8.70
CA GLU A 18 -2.28 -41.11 -9.19
C GLU A 18 -3.34 -41.13 -10.30
N GLU A 19 -4.39 -40.33 -10.16
CA GLU A 19 -5.42 -40.15 -11.19
C GLU A 19 -4.83 -39.46 -12.42
N TRP A 20 -3.90 -38.53 -12.23
CA TRP A 20 -3.18 -37.87 -13.32
C TRP A 20 -2.35 -38.87 -14.14
N GLU A 21 -1.52 -39.68 -13.49
CA GLU A 21 -0.71 -40.72 -14.16
C GLU A 21 -1.60 -41.76 -14.88
N LYS A 22 -2.77 -42.10 -14.32
CA LYS A 22 -3.78 -42.95 -14.99
C LYS A 22 -4.44 -42.25 -16.19
N LEU A 23 -4.63 -40.93 -16.15
CA LEU A 23 -5.22 -40.16 -17.25
C LEU A 23 -4.27 -40.10 -18.45
N ILE A 24 -3.00 -39.72 -18.24
CA ILE A 24 -2.04 -39.48 -19.33
C ILE A 24 -1.59 -40.75 -20.07
N GLN A 25 -1.85 -41.92 -19.50
CA GLN A 25 -1.61 -43.24 -20.11
C GLN A 25 -2.71 -43.68 -21.10
N ARG A 26 -3.81 -42.92 -21.23
CA ARG A 26 -4.92 -43.29 -22.12
C ARG A 26 -4.62 -42.87 -23.56
N ASP A 27 -4.95 -43.74 -24.50
CA ASP A 27 -4.82 -43.46 -25.93
C ASP A 27 -5.85 -42.43 -26.42
N GLY A 28 -5.44 -41.59 -27.37
CA GLY A 28 -6.25 -40.52 -27.94
C GLY A 28 -5.79 -39.11 -27.53
N LEU A 29 -6.60 -38.12 -27.89
CA LEU A 29 -6.42 -36.73 -27.52
C LEU A 29 -7.16 -36.47 -26.19
N ILE A 30 -6.39 -36.19 -25.14
CA ILE A 30 -6.91 -35.79 -23.83
C ILE A 30 -6.94 -34.25 -23.78
N VAL A 31 -8.08 -33.67 -23.42
CA VAL A 31 -8.26 -32.23 -23.20
C VAL A 31 -8.65 -32.01 -21.75
N VAL A 32 -7.81 -31.27 -21.02
CA VAL A 32 -7.93 -31.05 -19.59
C VAL A 32 -8.31 -29.61 -19.30
N ASP A 33 -9.41 -29.39 -18.59
CA ASP A 33 -9.73 -28.12 -17.91
C ASP A 33 -8.96 -28.07 -16.59
N ILE A 34 -7.91 -27.25 -16.50
CA ILE A 34 -7.09 -27.12 -15.29
C ILE A 34 -7.60 -25.93 -14.48
N TYR A 35 -7.93 -26.20 -13.21
CA TYR A 35 -8.51 -25.20 -12.31
C TYR A 35 -7.88 -25.23 -10.90
N SER A 36 -7.98 -24.10 -10.20
CA SER A 36 -7.62 -23.98 -8.77
C SER A 36 -8.83 -24.26 -7.89
N GLU A 37 -8.62 -24.90 -6.73
CA GLU A 37 -9.65 -25.32 -5.76
C GLU A 37 -10.70 -24.25 -5.46
N TRP A 38 -10.27 -23.02 -5.20
CA TRP A 38 -11.13 -21.89 -4.83
C TRP A 38 -11.98 -21.34 -5.99
N CYS A 39 -11.61 -21.63 -7.24
CA CYS A 39 -12.28 -21.12 -8.44
C CYS A 39 -13.21 -22.15 -9.09
N GLY A 40 -12.92 -23.45 -8.93
CA GLY A 40 -13.65 -24.53 -9.57
C GLY A 40 -13.44 -24.62 -11.10
N PRO A 41 -13.93 -25.70 -11.75
CA PRO A 41 -13.81 -25.89 -13.20
C PRO A 41 -14.71 -24.93 -13.99
N CYS A 42 -14.44 -24.73 -15.28
CA CYS A 42 -15.09 -23.71 -16.09
C CYS A 42 -16.54 -24.08 -16.47
N LEU A 43 -17.50 -23.74 -15.61
CA LEU A 43 -18.92 -24.04 -15.78
C LEU A 43 -19.49 -23.58 -17.14
N GLY A 44 -19.13 -22.37 -17.58
CA GLY A 44 -19.61 -21.80 -18.86
C GLY A 44 -19.18 -22.58 -20.11
N MET A 45 -18.08 -23.33 -20.03
CA MET A 45 -17.53 -24.07 -21.17
C MET A 45 -18.04 -25.52 -21.25
N GLN A 46 -18.62 -26.06 -20.18
CA GLN A 46 -19.12 -27.44 -20.14
C GLN A 46 -20.15 -27.76 -21.23
N ALA A 47 -21.04 -26.82 -21.58
CA ALA A 47 -22.05 -27.04 -22.61
C ALA A 47 -21.42 -27.26 -23.99
N ASN A 48 -20.40 -26.45 -24.34
CA ASN A 48 -19.63 -26.58 -25.58
C ASN A 48 -18.86 -27.91 -25.62
N LEU A 49 -18.18 -28.26 -24.52
CA LEU A 49 -17.45 -29.53 -24.40
C LEU A 49 -18.36 -30.76 -24.57
N LYS A 50 -19.55 -30.75 -23.96
CA LYS A 50 -20.56 -31.80 -24.12
C LYS A 50 -20.99 -31.93 -25.59
N LYS A 51 -21.24 -30.81 -26.28
CA LYS A 51 -21.57 -30.79 -27.71
C LYS A 51 -20.44 -31.38 -28.56
N ILE A 52 -19.19 -30.94 -28.35
CA ILE A 52 -18.00 -31.43 -29.06
C ILE A 52 -17.80 -32.93 -28.86
N LYS A 53 -17.94 -33.44 -27.63
CA LYS A 53 -17.80 -34.88 -27.34
C LYS A 53 -18.88 -35.74 -28.01
N LEU A 54 -20.08 -35.20 -28.22
CA LEU A 54 -21.18 -35.88 -28.91
C LEU A 54 -21.06 -35.81 -30.44
N GLU A 55 -20.62 -34.67 -31.00
CA GLU A 55 -20.54 -34.45 -32.46
C GLU A 55 -19.25 -35.00 -33.09
N LEU A 56 -18.11 -34.88 -32.39
CA LEU A 56 -16.77 -35.16 -32.92
C LEU A 56 -16.01 -36.22 -32.13
N GLY A 57 -16.42 -36.49 -30.89
CA GLY A 57 -15.51 -37.04 -29.90
C GLY A 57 -15.14 -38.51 -30.04
N GLY A 58 -16.03 -39.36 -30.57
CA GLY A 58 -15.81 -40.80 -30.70
C GLY A 58 -15.19 -41.45 -29.44
N ASP A 59 -14.30 -42.42 -29.65
CA ASP A 59 -13.45 -42.97 -28.59
C ASP A 59 -12.09 -42.24 -28.47
N LEU A 60 -11.74 -41.37 -29.43
CA LEU A 60 -10.44 -40.70 -29.51
C LEU A 60 -10.33 -39.39 -28.72
N LEU A 61 -11.45 -38.73 -28.40
CA LEU A 61 -11.45 -37.53 -27.55
C LEU A 61 -11.73 -37.91 -26.10
N ILE A 62 -10.81 -37.58 -25.20
CA ILE A 62 -10.98 -37.73 -23.76
C ILE A 62 -11.08 -36.33 -23.16
N LEU A 63 -12.14 -36.06 -22.40
CA LEU A 63 -12.29 -34.81 -21.67
C LEU A 63 -12.04 -35.06 -20.18
N ALA A 64 -11.29 -34.17 -19.55
CA ALA A 64 -11.01 -34.22 -18.12
C ALA A 64 -11.09 -32.83 -17.47
N VAL A 65 -11.29 -32.81 -16.16
CA VAL A 65 -11.14 -31.63 -15.30
C VAL A 65 -10.11 -31.96 -14.23
N ALA A 66 -9.12 -31.10 -14.02
CA ALA A 66 -7.97 -31.36 -13.16
C ALA A 66 -7.77 -30.26 -12.11
N LYS A 67 -7.82 -30.66 -10.83
CA LYS A 67 -7.60 -29.77 -9.69
C LYS A 67 -6.09 -29.56 -9.47
N ALA A 68 -5.57 -28.41 -9.88
CA ALA A 68 -4.13 -28.11 -9.88
C ALA A 68 -3.47 -28.21 -8.50
N ASP A 69 -4.22 -27.92 -7.43
CA ASP A 69 -3.73 -27.95 -6.05
C ASP A 69 -3.33 -29.35 -5.57
N GLY A 70 -4.02 -30.40 -6.02
CA GLY A 70 -3.74 -31.80 -5.68
C GLY A 70 -2.74 -32.51 -6.60
N ILE A 71 -2.30 -31.85 -7.69
CA ILE A 71 -1.49 -32.48 -8.74
C ILE A 71 -0.14 -31.75 -8.82
N SER A 72 0.95 -32.46 -8.58
CA SER A 72 2.31 -31.89 -8.52
C SER A 72 2.78 -31.35 -9.87
N ARG A 73 2.47 -32.07 -10.96
CA ARG A 73 2.80 -31.65 -12.34
C ARG A 73 2.06 -30.39 -12.80
N LEU A 74 0.94 -30.04 -12.16
CA LEU A 74 0.14 -28.85 -12.48
C LEU A 74 0.35 -27.69 -11.49
N SER A 75 1.36 -27.79 -10.62
CA SER A 75 1.63 -26.80 -9.56
C SER A 75 1.75 -25.35 -10.04
N ARG A 76 2.18 -25.12 -11.29
CA ARG A 76 2.26 -23.77 -11.89
C ARG A 76 0.92 -23.11 -12.19
N PHE A 77 -0.17 -23.87 -12.25
CA PHE A 77 -1.53 -23.38 -12.51
C PHE A 77 -2.35 -23.10 -11.24
N ARG A 78 -1.76 -23.34 -10.05
CA ARG A 78 -2.37 -23.02 -8.76
C ARG A 78 -2.53 -21.51 -8.57
N ASN A 79 -3.52 -21.12 -7.78
CA ASN A 79 -3.86 -19.71 -7.51
C ASN A 79 -4.17 -18.90 -8.78
N LYS A 80 -4.77 -19.54 -9.80
CA LYS A 80 -5.26 -18.90 -11.03
C LYS A 80 -6.77 -19.09 -11.18
N SER A 81 -7.46 -18.02 -11.55
CA SER A 81 -8.90 -18.01 -11.91
C SER A 81 -9.16 -18.13 -13.41
N GLU A 82 -8.12 -18.02 -14.24
CA GLU A 82 -8.26 -18.17 -15.69
C GLU A 82 -8.30 -19.67 -16.05
N PRO A 83 -9.36 -20.16 -16.72
CA PRO A 83 -9.44 -21.56 -17.11
C PRO A 83 -8.34 -21.87 -18.13
N THR A 84 -7.63 -22.97 -17.92
CA THR A 84 -6.50 -23.38 -18.76
C THR A 84 -6.76 -24.74 -19.39
N TRP A 85 -6.79 -24.78 -20.72
CA TRP A 85 -7.07 -25.96 -21.52
C TRP A 85 -5.77 -26.59 -21.99
N MET A 86 -5.37 -27.71 -21.39
CA MET A 86 -4.19 -28.45 -21.81
C MET A 86 -4.57 -29.62 -22.72
N PHE A 87 -3.89 -29.74 -23.86
CA PHE A 87 -4.07 -30.83 -24.83
C PHE A 87 -2.91 -31.81 -24.70
N ILE A 88 -3.21 -33.07 -24.42
CA ILE A 88 -2.24 -34.14 -24.18
C ILE A 88 -2.47 -35.25 -25.20
N SER A 89 -1.39 -35.74 -25.82
CA SER A 89 -1.38 -36.94 -26.66
C SER A 89 -0.14 -37.76 -26.34
N LYS A 90 -0.29 -39.08 -26.19
CA LYS A 90 0.79 -40.03 -25.84
C LYS A 90 1.59 -39.57 -24.61
N GLY A 91 0.90 -39.06 -23.59
CA GLY A 91 1.47 -38.57 -22.34
C GLY A 91 2.19 -37.21 -22.39
N LYS A 92 2.25 -36.54 -23.56
CA LYS A 92 2.94 -35.24 -23.74
C LYS A 92 1.97 -34.12 -24.06
N MET A 93 2.27 -32.91 -23.61
CA MET A 93 1.50 -31.71 -23.95
C MET A 93 1.76 -31.36 -25.43
N VAL A 94 0.71 -31.30 -26.25
CA VAL A 94 0.81 -30.97 -27.68
C VAL A 94 0.28 -29.58 -28.02
N ASN A 95 -0.61 -29.04 -27.19
CA ASN A 95 -1.19 -27.71 -27.37
C ASN A 95 -1.72 -27.20 -26.01
N MET A 96 -1.96 -25.89 -25.91
CA MET A 96 -2.53 -25.27 -24.71
C MET A 96 -3.26 -23.98 -25.06
N MET A 97 -4.30 -23.65 -24.31
CA MET A 97 -5.07 -22.43 -24.48
C MET A 97 -5.49 -21.87 -23.12
N PHE A 98 -5.35 -20.55 -22.97
CA PHE A 98 -5.83 -19.79 -21.81
C PHE A 98 -7.16 -19.10 -22.12
N GLY A 99 -8.04 -19.02 -21.12
CA GLY A 99 -9.30 -18.27 -21.17
C GLY A 99 -10.51 -19.07 -21.68
N ALA A 100 -11.68 -18.42 -21.68
CA ALA A 100 -12.98 -19.02 -21.97
C ALA A 100 -13.48 -18.76 -23.41
N ASP A 101 -12.63 -18.94 -24.42
CA ASP A 101 -12.95 -18.72 -25.85
C ASP A 101 -13.51 -20.02 -26.49
N ALA A 102 -14.83 -20.18 -26.46
CA ALA A 102 -15.49 -21.39 -27.00
C ALA A 102 -15.23 -21.63 -28.51
N PRO A 103 -15.27 -20.63 -29.41
CA PRO A 103 -14.86 -20.79 -30.81
C PRO A 103 -13.41 -21.29 -30.97
N LYS A 104 -12.44 -20.66 -30.29
CA LYS A 104 -11.02 -21.06 -30.35
C LYS A 104 -10.82 -22.47 -29.81
N LEU A 105 -11.41 -22.81 -28.66
CA LEU A 105 -11.32 -24.15 -28.07
C LEU A 105 -11.89 -25.21 -29.02
N THR A 106 -13.06 -24.95 -29.62
CA THR A 106 -13.69 -25.86 -30.59
C THR A 106 -12.80 -26.10 -31.82
N ARG A 107 -12.17 -25.02 -32.33
CA ARG A 107 -11.24 -25.11 -33.46
C ARG A 107 -10.02 -25.96 -33.11
N LEU A 108 -9.37 -25.67 -31.97
CA LEU A 108 -8.18 -26.38 -31.52
C LEU A 108 -8.44 -27.87 -31.25
N ILE A 109 -9.56 -28.23 -30.63
CA ILE A 109 -9.95 -29.64 -30.44
C ILE A 109 -10.15 -30.32 -31.79
N THR A 110 -10.79 -29.66 -32.76
CA THR A 110 -11.01 -30.22 -34.10
C THR A 110 -9.70 -30.40 -34.88
N GLU A 111 -8.77 -29.45 -34.76
CA GLU A 111 -7.45 -29.49 -35.39
C GLU A 111 -6.58 -30.60 -34.79
N GLU A 112 -6.46 -30.66 -33.46
CA GLU A 112 -5.64 -31.69 -32.79
C GLU A 112 -6.25 -33.10 -32.89
N LEU A 113 -7.57 -33.25 -32.97
CA LEU A 113 -8.20 -34.56 -33.16
C LEU A 113 -7.96 -35.12 -34.57
N LYS A 114 -7.93 -34.25 -35.60
CA LYS A 114 -7.49 -34.64 -36.96
C LYS A 114 -6.01 -35.08 -36.97
N LYS A 115 -5.14 -34.36 -36.25
CA LYS A 115 -3.73 -34.76 -36.09
C LYS A 115 -3.60 -36.10 -35.35
N GLU A 116 -4.46 -36.37 -34.37
CA GLU A 116 -4.47 -37.67 -33.66
C GLU A 116 -4.84 -38.82 -34.61
N GLN A 117 -5.87 -38.64 -35.44
CA GLN A 117 -6.27 -39.62 -36.46
C GLN A 117 -5.14 -39.89 -37.47
N LEU A 118 -4.54 -38.82 -38.02
CA LEU A 118 -3.38 -38.94 -38.93
C LEU A 118 -2.19 -39.65 -38.27
N ALA A 119 -1.95 -39.42 -36.97
CA ALA A 119 -0.90 -40.08 -36.21
C ALA A 119 -1.22 -41.55 -35.88
N GLN A 120 -2.49 -41.96 -35.84
CA GLN A 120 -2.90 -43.37 -35.78
C GLN A 120 -2.73 -44.07 -37.13
N ASP A 121 -3.04 -43.38 -38.24
CA ASP A 121 -2.81 -43.84 -39.61
C ASP A 121 -1.32 -43.89 -40.01
N GLY A 122 -0.40 -43.58 -39.08
CA GLY A 122 1.05 -43.64 -39.29
C GLY A 122 1.63 -42.47 -40.09
N GLN A 123 0.88 -41.39 -40.28
CA GLN A 123 1.34 -40.19 -40.98
C GLN A 123 2.07 -39.24 -40.03
N SER A 124 3.06 -38.51 -40.56
CA SER A 124 3.77 -37.49 -39.78
C SER A 124 2.87 -36.28 -39.53
N THR A 125 2.91 -35.75 -38.31
CA THR A 125 2.22 -34.51 -37.92
C THR A 125 3.24 -33.40 -37.64
N ASP A 126 2.79 -32.15 -37.59
CA ASP A 126 3.58 -30.95 -37.28
C ASP A 126 3.79 -30.73 -35.76
N ARG A 127 3.34 -31.67 -34.92
CA ARG A 127 3.29 -31.50 -33.46
C ARG A 127 4.69 -31.35 -32.86
N THR A 128 4.83 -30.37 -31.97
CA THR A 128 5.97 -30.17 -31.08
C THR A 128 5.60 -30.60 -29.66
N PRO A 129 5.65 -31.91 -29.32
CA PRO A 129 5.23 -32.38 -28.02
C PRO A 129 6.23 -31.98 -26.92
N MET A 130 5.73 -31.29 -25.89
CA MET A 130 6.45 -30.81 -24.71
C MET A 130 6.14 -31.67 -23.48
N GLU A 131 6.98 -31.62 -22.44
CA GLU A 131 6.57 -32.19 -21.15
C GLU A 131 5.48 -31.34 -20.51
N VAL A 132 4.58 -31.97 -19.74
CA VAL A 132 3.51 -31.27 -19.00
C VAL A 132 4.08 -30.17 -18.08
N THR A 133 5.31 -30.36 -17.58
CA THR A 133 6.01 -29.41 -16.71
C THR A 133 6.68 -28.25 -17.44
N ASP A 134 6.82 -28.31 -18.77
CA ASP A 134 7.50 -27.27 -19.55
C ASP A 134 6.57 -26.08 -19.82
N LEU A 135 7.12 -24.87 -19.71
CA LEU A 135 6.42 -23.63 -20.05
C LEU A 135 6.36 -23.45 -21.57
N SER A 136 5.16 -23.23 -22.11
CA SER A 136 4.94 -22.83 -23.51
C SER A 136 5.39 -21.39 -23.73
N ASP A 137 5.63 -21.00 -24.99
CA ASP A 137 6.06 -19.62 -25.28
C ASP A 137 4.96 -18.59 -24.94
N GLU A 138 3.67 -18.95 -25.05
CA GLU A 138 2.55 -18.09 -24.63
C GLU A 138 2.46 -17.93 -23.09
N GLU A 139 2.93 -18.93 -22.32
CA GLU A 139 3.07 -18.83 -20.86
C GLU A 139 4.26 -17.95 -20.45
N ARG A 140 5.42 -18.10 -21.12
CA ARG A 140 6.63 -17.33 -20.81
C ARG A 140 6.37 -15.83 -20.95
N VAL A 141 5.78 -15.41 -22.07
CA VAL A 141 5.41 -14.00 -22.31
C VAL A 141 4.45 -13.47 -21.25
N ARG A 142 3.45 -14.27 -20.82
CA ARG A 142 2.55 -13.90 -19.71
C ARG A 142 3.27 -13.78 -18.36
N TYR A 143 4.18 -14.71 -18.07
CA TYR A 143 4.96 -14.72 -16.83
C TYR A 143 5.87 -13.50 -16.73
N ASP A 144 6.64 -13.22 -17.79
CA ASP A 144 7.56 -12.08 -17.86
C ASP A 144 6.80 -10.74 -17.74
N ALA A 145 5.65 -10.62 -18.40
CA ALA A 145 4.79 -9.44 -18.29
C ALA A 145 4.23 -9.26 -16.87
N ALA A 146 3.74 -10.34 -16.24
CA ALA A 146 3.23 -10.30 -14.87
C ALA A 146 4.34 -9.96 -13.85
N GLU A 147 5.54 -10.51 -14.01
CA GLU A 147 6.69 -10.18 -13.15
C GLU A 147 7.09 -8.70 -13.31
N SER A 148 7.09 -8.16 -14.53
CA SER A 148 7.39 -6.75 -14.78
C SER A 148 6.37 -5.82 -14.10
N ILE A 149 5.08 -6.13 -14.20
CA ILE A 149 4.01 -5.36 -13.53
C ILE A 149 4.18 -5.42 -12.00
N GLN A 150 4.45 -6.59 -11.43
CA GLN A 150 4.68 -6.73 -9.98
C GLN A 150 5.93 -5.97 -9.51
N ARG A 151 7.00 -5.96 -10.32
CA ARG A 151 8.23 -5.20 -10.04
C ARG A 151 7.95 -3.70 -10.01
N GLU A 152 7.22 -3.19 -11.00
CA GLU A 152 6.81 -1.78 -11.04
C GLU A 152 5.93 -1.37 -9.85
N ILE A 153 5.00 -2.23 -9.43
CA ILE A 153 4.14 -1.97 -8.25
C ILE A 153 5.01 -1.85 -7.00
N ARG A 154 5.87 -2.85 -6.75
CA ARG A 154 6.79 -2.86 -5.59
C ARG A 154 7.70 -1.62 -5.58
N GLU A 155 8.30 -1.27 -6.72
CA GLU A 155 9.13 -0.06 -6.82
C GLU A 155 8.35 1.24 -6.60
N LYS A 156 7.06 1.30 -6.96
CA LYS A 156 6.18 2.46 -6.68
C LYS A 156 5.84 2.54 -5.19
N GLU A 157 5.56 1.41 -4.55
CA GLU A 157 5.30 1.30 -3.11
C GLU A 157 6.52 1.68 -2.27
N GLU A 158 7.69 1.09 -2.56
CA GLU A 158 8.96 1.42 -1.90
C GLU A 158 9.30 2.92 -2.03
N ARG A 159 9.10 3.52 -3.21
CA ARG A 159 9.25 4.97 -3.42
C ARG A 159 8.24 5.80 -2.61
N LYS A 160 6.99 5.36 -2.48
CA LYS A 160 5.97 6.02 -1.65
C LYS A 160 6.38 6.01 -0.19
N ILE A 161 6.76 4.86 0.34
CA ILE A 161 7.22 4.68 1.73
C ILE A 161 8.47 5.53 2.00
N ALA A 162 9.46 5.50 1.11
CA ALA A 162 10.68 6.29 1.25
C ALA A 162 10.41 7.81 1.24
N LYS A 163 9.50 8.27 0.36
CA LYS A 163 9.10 9.69 0.28
C LYS A 163 8.37 10.13 1.55
N GLU A 164 7.43 9.33 2.04
CA GLU A 164 6.66 9.63 3.26
C GLU A 164 7.56 9.66 4.51
N LEU A 165 8.49 8.70 4.63
CA LEU A 165 9.50 8.67 5.68
C LEU A 165 10.40 9.92 5.65
N LEU A 166 10.85 10.32 4.46
CA LEU A 166 11.65 11.53 4.27
C LEU A 166 10.88 12.80 4.65
N GLU A 167 9.63 12.93 4.21
CA GLU A 167 8.78 14.08 4.52
C GLU A 167 8.51 14.20 6.02
N ARG A 168 8.19 13.09 6.70
CA ARG A 168 8.02 13.03 8.16
C ARG A 168 9.29 13.46 8.89
N ARG A 169 10.44 12.84 8.56
CA ARG A 169 11.73 13.15 9.21
C ARG A 169 12.14 14.60 8.99
N THR A 170 11.86 15.17 7.82
CA THR A 170 12.14 16.59 7.52
C THR A 170 11.30 17.52 8.39
N LYS A 171 9.97 17.28 8.48
CA LYS A 171 9.07 18.05 9.37
C LYS A 171 9.48 17.97 10.85
N GLU A 172 9.91 16.81 11.32
CA GLU A 172 10.46 16.65 12.68
C GLU A 172 11.72 17.51 12.87
N CYS A 173 12.64 17.51 11.90
CA CYS A 173 13.87 18.29 11.94
C CYS A 173 13.63 19.81 11.88
N ASP A 174 12.78 20.28 10.99
CA ASP A 174 12.40 21.70 10.87
C ASP A 174 11.77 22.23 12.17
N THR A 175 10.97 21.38 12.83
CA THR A 175 10.38 21.68 14.14
C THR A 175 11.45 21.85 15.22
N ILE A 176 12.51 21.02 15.20
CA ILE A 176 13.64 21.14 16.12
C ILE A 176 14.45 22.41 15.82
N LEU A 177 14.78 22.68 14.56
CA LEU A 177 15.56 23.85 14.14
C LEU A 177 14.89 25.18 14.53
N THR A 178 13.58 25.27 14.29
CA THR A 178 12.76 26.44 14.70
C THR A 178 12.81 26.67 16.21
N ASN A 179 12.90 25.58 16.99
CA ASN A 179 12.84 25.63 18.44
C ASN A 179 14.21 25.74 19.15
N VAL A 180 15.30 25.38 18.46
CA VAL A 180 16.65 25.23 19.02
C VAL A 180 17.72 25.82 18.05
N PRO A 181 17.58 27.08 17.57
CA PRO A 181 18.44 27.61 16.51
C PRO A 181 19.89 27.87 16.94
N ASN A 182 20.10 28.32 18.19
CA ASN A 182 21.37 28.88 18.68
C ASN A 182 22.36 27.82 19.24
N PHE A 183 22.21 26.57 18.82
CA PHE A 183 23.03 25.44 19.26
C PHE A 183 23.78 24.81 18.09
N GLY A 184 25.04 24.44 18.32
CA GLY A 184 25.88 23.68 17.40
C GLY A 184 26.27 22.33 18.01
N ILE A 185 26.60 21.34 17.19
CA ILE A 185 27.07 20.04 17.65
C ILE A 185 28.40 19.69 16.98
N VAL A 186 29.29 19.11 17.78
CA VAL A 186 30.49 18.42 17.32
C VAL A 186 30.53 17.02 17.94
N LEU A 187 30.78 15.99 17.13
CA LEU A 187 31.05 14.64 17.61
C LEU A 187 32.57 14.40 17.64
N ILE A 188 33.08 13.95 18.77
CA ILE A 188 34.44 13.45 18.93
C ILE A 188 34.39 11.93 18.89
N PHE A 189 35.16 11.33 17.98
CA PHE A 189 35.23 9.89 17.80
C PHE A 189 36.27 9.27 18.76
N PRO A 190 36.19 7.96 19.06
CA PRO A 190 36.99 7.35 20.12
C PRO A 190 38.49 7.47 19.88
N SER A 191 38.91 7.46 18.61
CA SER A 191 40.29 7.67 18.14
C SER A 191 40.97 8.96 18.65
N ALA A 192 40.20 10.00 18.98
CA ALA A 192 40.67 11.34 19.38
C ALA A 192 40.29 11.74 20.82
N LYS A 193 39.64 10.84 21.58
CA LYS A 193 39.14 11.05 22.95
C LYS A 193 40.11 11.77 23.90
N ASP A 194 41.41 11.47 23.82
CA ASP A 194 42.38 12.00 24.78
C ASP A 194 43.02 13.32 24.30
N LYS A 195 42.94 13.63 23.00
CA LYS A 195 43.59 14.80 22.37
C LYS A 195 42.66 15.96 22.02
N TYR A 196 41.35 15.70 21.89
CA TYR A 196 40.42 16.74 21.40
C TYR A 196 40.38 17.99 22.28
N LYS A 197 40.60 17.87 23.59
CA LYS A 197 40.60 19.01 24.52
C LYS A 197 41.73 19.99 24.25
N GLU A 198 42.94 19.47 24.05
CA GLU A 198 44.14 20.27 23.72
C GLU A 198 43.97 20.99 22.39
N VAL A 199 43.32 20.34 21.41
CA VAL A 199 43.10 20.91 20.08
C VAL A 199 41.96 21.92 20.04
N LEU A 200 40.87 21.70 20.79
CA LEU A 200 39.67 22.56 20.72
C LEU A 200 39.62 23.71 21.73
N HIS A 201 40.35 23.65 22.84
CA HIS A 201 40.24 24.67 23.91
C HIS A 201 40.41 26.09 23.37
N ASP A 202 41.55 26.38 22.75
CA ASP A 202 41.89 27.73 22.28
C ASP A 202 41.05 28.12 21.04
N ILE A 203 40.71 27.14 20.20
CA ILE A 203 39.94 27.34 18.97
C ILE A 203 38.46 27.67 19.27
N LEU A 204 37.89 27.14 20.35
CA LEU A 204 36.52 27.44 20.79
C LEU A 204 36.36 28.91 21.20
N ASP A 205 37.33 29.42 21.97
CA ASP A 205 37.36 30.82 22.42
C ASP A 205 37.57 31.77 21.23
N GLU A 206 38.49 31.45 20.30
CA GLU A 206 38.68 32.19 19.03
C GLU A 206 37.40 32.22 18.17
N ALA A 207 36.64 31.12 18.12
CA ALA A 207 35.39 31.00 17.38
C ALA A 207 34.18 31.67 18.08
N GLY A 208 34.33 32.15 19.32
CA GLY A 208 33.23 32.72 20.10
C GLY A 208 32.15 31.69 20.51
N LEU A 209 32.57 30.44 20.73
CA LEU A 209 31.72 29.32 21.10
C LEU A 209 32.03 28.82 22.52
N VAL A 210 31.00 28.57 23.32
CA VAL A 210 31.10 27.99 24.66
C VAL A 210 30.53 26.57 24.65
N LEU A 211 31.27 25.63 25.23
CA LEU A 211 30.79 24.29 25.51
C LEU A 211 29.70 24.32 26.60
N GLN A 212 28.47 23.92 26.25
CA GLN A 212 27.34 23.91 27.17
C GLN A 212 27.13 22.54 27.82
N GLN A 213 27.26 21.45 27.05
CA GLN A 213 27.01 20.08 27.52
C GLN A 213 27.91 19.10 26.78
N THR A 214 28.29 18.02 27.46
CA THR A 214 29.08 16.93 26.86
C THR A 214 28.43 15.60 27.23
N GLU A 215 27.91 14.88 26.25
CA GLU A 215 27.35 13.55 26.42
C GLU A 215 28.33 12.46 25.99
N LYS A 216 28.30 11.32 26.71
CA LYS A 216 29.09 10.12 26.39
C LYS A 216 28.22 9.17 25.58
N VAL A 217 28.58 8.95 24.32
CA VAL A 217 27.76 8.22 23.36
C VAL A 217 28.46 6.94 22.93
N ARG A 218 27.72 5.85 22.85
CA ARG A 218 28.15 4.60 22.22
C ARG A 218 27.34 4.46 20.95
N LEU A 219 27.98 4.70 19.80
CA LEU A 219 27.31 4.66 18.50
C LEU A 219 27.18 3.19 18.06
N ASN A 220 25.97 2.76 17.73
CA ASN A 220 25.69 1.49 17.07
C ASN A 220 25.29 1.74 15.61
N GLU A 221 25.13 0.68 14.82
CA GLU A 221 24.81 0.77 13.39
C GLU A 221 23.52 1.57 13.11
N GLY A 222 22.41 1.24 13.78
CA GLY A 222 21.14 1.98 13.61
C GLY A 222 21.20 3.46 14.02
N MET A 223 22.02 3.82 15.02
CA MET A 223 22.29 5.22 15.36
C MET A 223 23.10 5.92 14.26
N LEU A 224 24.07 5.24 13.64
CA LEU A 224 24.82 5.81 12.52
C LEU A 224 23.91 6.04 11.30
N ASP A 225 22.99 5.12 11.02
CA ASP A 225 21.98 5.29 9.97
C ASP A 225 21.04 6.48 10.24
N GLU A 226 20.60 6.69 11.49
CA GLU A 226 19.79 7.86 11.84
C GLU A 226 20.58 9.18 11.75
N LEU A 227 21.84 9.20 12.21
CA LEU A 227 22.73 10.37 12.12
C LEU A 227 23.06 10.75 10.67
N LEU A 228 23.30 9.75 9.82
CA LEU A 228 23.73 9.93 8.43
C LEU A 228 22.57 10.00 7.43
N PHE A 229 21.32 9.83 7.83
CA PHE A 229 20.16 9.84 6.93
C PHE A 229 20.07 11.10 6.05
N PHE A 230 20.43 12.27 6.60
CA PHE A 230 20.48 13.54 5.87
C PHE A 230 21.90 13.95 5.43
N SER A 231 22.90 13.07 5.57
CA SER A 231 24.30 13.34 5.22
C SER A 231 24.63 12.88 3.80
N GLU A 232 25.29 13.73 3.02
CA GLU A 232 25.87 13.38 1.72
C GLU A 232 27.05 12.41 1.86
N ASN A 233 27.75 12.45 3.00
CA ASN A 233 29.00 11.72 3.23
C ASN A 233 28.78 10.56 4.20
N LYS A 234 29.27 9.37 3.82
CA LYS A 234 29.37 8.20 4.70
C LYS A 234 30.70 8.19 5.46
N PHE A 235 30.74 7.56 6.63
CA PHE A 235 32.00 7.36 7.35
C PHE A 235 32.85 6.26 6.69
N PRO A 236 34.19 6.36 6.72
CA PRO A 236 35.07 5.28 6.28
C PRO A 236 34.81 4.00 7.07
N LYS A 237 34.90 2.83 6.41
CA LYS A 237 34.66 1.51 7.04
C LYS A 237 35.43 1.34 8.34
N ARG A 238 36.70 1.74 8.36
CA ARG A 238 37.59 1.68 9.53
C ARG A 238 37.09 2.53 10.71
N THR A 239 36.43 3.65 10.44
CA THR A 239 35.78 4.48 11.47
C THR A 239 34.50 3.82 11.99
N ILE A 240 33.73 3.14 11.14
CA ILE A 240 32.54 2.38 11.54
C ILE A 240 32.92 1.20 12.45
N GLU A 241 33.97 0.45 12.11
CA GLU A 241 34.55 -0.61 12.97
C GLU A 241 34.89 -0.09 14.38
N ASP A 242 35.43 1.13 14.49
CA ASP A 242 35.81 1.72 15.79
C ASP A 242 34.59 1.95 16.71
N PHE A 243 33.41 2.23 16.13
CA PHE A 243 32.14 2.33 16.84
C PHE A 243 31.56 0.96 17.21
N VAL A 244 31.57 -0.01 16.30
CA VAL A 244 31.08 -1.39 16.53
C VAL A 244 31.80 -2.07 17.70
N ASN A 245 33.07 -1.71 17.93
CA ASN A 245 33.84 -2.12 19.12
C ASN A 245 33.36 -1.49 20.46
N ASN A 246 32.16 -0.89 20.49
CA ASN A 246 31.50 -0.31 21.68
C ASN A 246 32.35 0.77 22.41
N LYS A 247 33.19 1.47 21.65
CA LYS A 247 34.06 2.53 22.17
C LYS A 247 33.26 3.82 22.38
N ILE A 248 33.71 4.64 23.33
CA ILE A 248 32.99 5.84 23.77
C ILE A 248 33.38 7.04 22.89
N SER A 249 32.40 7.54 22.14
CA SER A 249 32.41 8.86 21.48
C SER A 249 31.90 9.93 22.46
N PHE A 250 32.15 11.20 22.15
CA PHE A 250 31.63 12.34 22.91
C PHE A 250 30.84 13.27 21.99
N ALA A 251 29.61 13.59 22.37
CA ALA A 251 28.83 14.63 21.71
C ALA A 251 29.00 15.94 22.49
N LEU A 252 29.53 16.97 21.83
CA LEU A 252 29.74 18.30 22.39
C LEU A 252 28.63 19.22 21.88
N LEU A 253 27.85 19.78 22.81
CA LEU A 253 26.86 20.80 22.53
C LEU A 253 27.47 22.18 22.74
N LEU A 254 27.51 22.97 21.68
CA LEU A 254 28.11 24.31 21.65
C LEU A 254 27.02 25.38 21.58
N ARG A 255 27.23 26.49 22.28
CA ARG A 255 26.40 27.69 22.19
C ARG A 255 27.26 28.91 21.84
N ARG A 256 26.67 29.97 21.31
CA ARG A 256 27.37 31.25 21.11
C ARG A 256 27.62 31.96 22.44
N THR A 257 28.77 32.64 22.54
CA THR A 257 29.08 33.53 23.66
C THR A 257 28.33 34.86 23.57
N ASN A 258 28.20 35.41 22.35
CA ASN A 258 27.52 36.68 22.07
C ASN A 258 26.46 36.51 20.98
N GLU A 259 25.26 37.08 21.19
CA GLU A 259 24.16 37.02 20.20
C GLU A 259 24.43 37.87 18.96
N ASN A 260 25.29 38.88 19.06
CA ASN A 260 25.65 39.81 17.98
C ASN A 260 26.72 39.27 16.99
N LEU A 261 27.13 38.00 17.09
CA LEU A 261 28.02 37.37 16.11
C LEU A 261 27.29 37.12 14.79
N SER A 262 27.76 37.73 13.70
CA SER A 262 27.19 37.60 12.36
C SER A 262 27.41 36.20 11.76
N GLY A 263 26.44 35.74 10.95
CA GLY A 263 26.42 34.40 10.33
C GLY A 263 25.52 33.40 11.07
N GLN A 264 25.37 32.18 10.56
CA GLN A 264 24.66 31.09 11.24
C GLN A 264 25.60 30.33 12.19
N ILE A 265 25.08 29.67 13.24
CA ILE A 265 25.96 28.94 14.17
C ILE A 265 26.63 27.73 13.49
N ASP A 266 25.95 27.15 12.51
CA ASP A 266 26.39 25.96 11.79
C ASP A 266 27.60 26.27 10.89
N ASP A 267 27.60 27.43 10.22
CA ASP A 267 28.77 27.94 9.48
C ASP A 267 30.01 28.09 10.38
N ILE A 268 29.83 28.63 11.60
CA ILE A 268 30.92 28.83 12.56
C ILE A 268 31.47 27.48 13.00
N VAL A 269 30.60 26.50 13.32
CA VAL A 269 31.03 25.16 13.72
C VAL A 269 31.71 24.41 12.57
N LEU A 270 31.20 24.50 11.35
CA LEU A 270 31.83 23.89 10.17
C LEU A 270 33.19 24.52 9.87
N GLN A 271 33.30 25.85 9.96
CA GLN A 271 34.57 26.56 9.78
C GLN A 271 35.57 26.26 10.90
N MET A 272 35.09 26.11 12.14
CA MET A 272 35.92 25.71 13.29
C MET A 272 36.47 24.29 13.14
N VAL A 273 35.64 23.32 12.71
CA VAL A 273 36.05 21.90 12.61
C VAL A 273 36.87 21.60 11.36
N TYR A 274 36.47 22.14 10.20
CA TYR A 274 37.06 21.80 8.90
C TYR A 274 37.92 22.92 8.29
N GLY A 275 37.87 24.16 8.79
CA GLY A 275 38.52 25.30 8.16
C GLY A 275 37.71 25.87 6.99
N ASN A 276 38.39 26.49 6.03
CA ASN A 276 37.75 27.20 4.92
C ASN A 276 36.96 26.29 3.99
N CYS A 277 37.35 25.02 3.82
CA CYS A 277 36.59 24.07 3.01
C CYS A 277 35.23 23.67 3.62
N ARG A 278 35.01 23.89 4.93
CA ARG A 278 33.76 23.60 5.67
C ARG A 278 33.19 22.16 5.51
N LYS A 279 33.97 21.22 4.98
CA LYS A 279 33.58 19.82 4.74
C LYS A 279 34.75 18.87 5.09
N PRO A 280 34.50 17.59 5.41
CA PRO A 280 35.55 16.59 5.52
C PRO A 280 36.38 16.50 4.22
N PRO A 281 37.71 16.26 4.28
CA PRO A 281 38.51 15.93 5.46
C PRO A 281 39.00 17.13 6.29
N GLY A 282 38.73 18.37 5.86
CA GLY A 282 39.23 19.60 6.48
C GLY A 282 40.58 20.08 5.92
N ASP A 283 40.86 21.37 6.08
CA ASP A 283 42.14 22.02 5.76
C ASP A 283 43.27 21.46 6.66
N GLU A 284 44.54 21.51 6.22
CA GLU A 284 45.70 20.98 6.97
C GLU A 284 45.82 21.49 8.43
N LYS A 285 45.38 22.73 8.67
CA LYS A 285 45.43 23.37 10.00
C LYS A 285 44.19 23.09 10.86
N SER A 286 43.14 22.51 10.27
CA SER A 286 41.85 22.27 10.93
C SER A 286 41.94 21.17 12.02
N PRO A 287 41.05 21.22 13.03
CA PRO A 287 40.87 20.11 13.97
C PRO A 287 40.58 18.77 13.28
N ALA A 288 39.78 18.76 12.20
CA ALA A 288 39.48 17.55 11.44
C ALA A 288 40.73 16.87 10.87
N PHE A 289 41.63 17.65 10.27
CA PHE A 289 42.88 17.12 9.74
C PHE A 289 43.86 16.71 10.85
N LYS A 290 43.99 17.51 11.91
CA LYS A 290 44.89 17.23 13.05
C LYS A 290 44.50 16.00 13.88
N LEU A 291 43.20 15.69 13.97
CA LEU A 291 42.67 14.57 14.76
C LEU A 291 42.43 13.29 13.92
N ARG A 292 42.64 13.35 12.60
CA ARG A 292 42.64 12.20 11.70
C ARG A 292 43.85 11.30 11.95
N LYS A 293 43.68 9.97 11.81
CA LYS A 293 44.78 9.01 11.67
C LYS A 293 44.66 8.29 10.33
N VAL A 294 45.79 8.04 9.69
CA VAL A 294 45.90 7.28 8.44
C VAL A 294 46.74 6.05 8.75
N GLU A 295 46.16 4.85 8.66
CA GLU A 295 46.88 3.60 8.93
C GLU A 295 47.58 3.06 7.67
N VAL A 296 47.11 3.43 6.48
CA VAL A 296 47.67 3.05 5.17
C VAL A 296 47.61 4.27 4.23
N GLU A 297 48.73 4.65 3.63
CA GLU A 297 48.77 5.69 2.60
C GLU A 297 47.97 5.23 1.36
N ASP A 298 47.28 6.16 0.71
CA ASP A 298 46.44 5.95 -0.49
C ASP A 298 45.18 5.06 -0.38
N ASN A 299 44.68 4.73 0.82
CA ASN A 299 43.35 4.12 0.97
C ASN A 299 42.36 4.97 1.82
N PRO A 300 41.33 5.59 1.23
CA PRO A 300 40.36 6.42 1.97
C PRO A 300 39.48 5.62 2.94
N ASP A 301 39.25 4.33 2.71
CA ASP A 301 38.46 3.46 3.62
C ASP A 301 39.23 3.14 4.92
N GLN A 302 40.56 3.28 4.92
CA GLN A 302 41.47 3.04 6.06
C GLN A 302 41.76 4.30 6.89
N VAL A 303 40.96 5.35 6.70
CA VAL A 303 41.06 6.59 7.46
C VAL A 303 40.22 6.51 8.74
N LEU A 304 40.87 6.76 9.88
CA LEU A 304 40.21 6.98 11.16
C LEU A 304 39.95 8.47 11.35
N LEU A 305 38.68 8.86 11.31
CA LEU A 305 38.26 10.20 11.69
C LEU A 305 38.32 10.37 13.22
N GLY A 306 38.62 11.59 13.68
CA GLY A 306 38.68 11.92 15.11
C GLY A 306 37.61 12.91 15.58
N ILE A 307 37.08 13.71 14.66
CA ILE A 307 36.10 14.76 14.92
C ILE A 307 35.21 14.91 13.69
N TRP A 308 33.93 15.22 13.90
CA TRP A 308 32.96 15.46 12.85
C TRP A 308 31.92 16.48 13.30
N ALA A 309 31.50 17.34 12.38
CA ALA A 309 30.35 18.23 12.51
C ALA A 309 29.32 17.92 11.41
N PRO A 310 28.00 18.00 11.71
CA PRO A 310 26.93 17.80 10.73
C PRO A 310 27.05 18.75 9.53
N SER A 311 26.94 18.22 8.31
CA SER A 311 27.15 18.99 7.08
C SER A 311 25.98 19.90 6.67
N ASN A 312 24.78 19.68 7.22
CA ASN A 312 23.59 20.50 6.98
C ASN A 312 22.71 20.58 8.24
N ALA A 313 21.75 21.52 8.23
CA ALA A 313 20.88 21.79 9.37
C ALA A 313 19.98 20.58 9.72
N LEU A 314 19.50 19.81 8.74
CA LEU A 314 18.66 18.63 8.97
C LEU A 314 19.43 17.50 9.68
N CYS A 315 20.67 17.25 9.27
CA CYS A 315 21.57 16.31 9.94
C CYS A 315 21.87 16.78 11.38
N LYS A 316 22.13 18.08 11.60
CA LYS A 316 22.23 18.65 12.96
C LYS A 316 20.97 18.40 13.78
N ALA A 317 19.78 18.57 13.22
CA ALA A 317 18.52 18.35 13.92
C ALA A 317 18.32 16.88 14.30
N ALA A 318 18.68 15.95 13.41
CA ALA A 318 18.71 14.51 13.71
C ALA A 318 19.72 14.18 14.83
N VAL A 319 20.92 14.78 14.81
CA VAL A 319 21.92 14.58 15.87
C VAL A 319 21.46 15.19 17.21
N LEU A 320 20.80 16.36 17.21
CA LEU A 320 20.17 16.96 18.40
C LEU A 320 19.11 16.02 18.99
N LYS A 321 18.21 15.52 18.14
CA LYS A 321 17.13 14.59 18.51
C LYS A 321 17.67 13.34 19.18
N LEU A 322 18.69 12.72 18.59
CA LEU A 322 19.22 11.42 19.02
C LEU A 322 20.11 11.52 20.27
N LEU A 323 20.94 12.56 20.37
CA LEU A 323 22.00 12.65 21.39
C LEU A 323 21.69 13.65 22.52
N PHE A 324 20.76 14.57 22.31
CA PHE A 324 20.33 15.56 23.30
C PHE A 324 18.79 15.61 23.46
N PRO A 325 18.12 14.46 23.68
CA PRO A 325 16.65 14.39 23.72
C PRO A 325 16.04 15.34 24.76
N ASN A 326 16.68 15.51 25.93
CA ASN A 326 16.24 16.43 26.99
C ASN A 326 16.05 17.90 26.55
N ILE A 327 16.70 18.33 25.46
CA ILE A 327 16.59 19.69 24.91
C ILE A 327 15.45 19.78 23.87
N CYS A 328 15.17 18.67 23.18
CA CYS A 328 14.15 18.57 22.15
C CYS A 328 12.76 18.17 22.73
N ASP A 329 12.75 17.31 23.75
CA ASP A 329 11.56 16.67 24.32
C ASP A 329 10.55 17.63 24.96
N PRO A 330 10.94 18.69 25.70
CA PRO A 330 9.99 19.63 26.32
C PRO A 330 9.13 20.43 25.32
N LYS A 331 9.36 20.26 24.01
CA LYS A 331 8.69 21.00 22.93
C LYS A 331 8.01 20.09 21.90
N LYS A 332 7.86 18.80 22.19
CA LYS A 332 7.21 17.84 21.28
C LYS A 332 5.72 18.15 21.09
N ILE A 333 5.32 18.30 19.82
CA ILE A 333 3.94 18.01 19.37
C ILE A 333 3.68 16.53 19.68
N PRO A 334 2.48 16.14 20.16
CA PRO A 334 2.18 14.74 20.43
C PRO A 334 2.47 13.88 19.19
N VAL A 335 3.22 12.80 19.38
CA VAL A 335 3.45 11.80 18.34
C VAL A 335 2.08 11.29 17.90
N ILE A 336 1.72 11.56 16.65
CA ILE A 336 0.53 10.96 16.05
C ILE A 336 0.79 9.47 16.03
N LYS A 337 0.09 8.72 16.90
CA LYS A 337 0.12 7.26 16.84
C LYS A 337 -0.45 6.87 15.48
N GLU A 338 0.34 6.15 14.70
CA GLU A 338 -0.11 5.56 13.45
C GLU A 338 -1.37 4.73 13.73
N ILE A 339 -2.44 5.04 13.01
CA ILE A 339 -3.72 4.33 13.13
C ILE A 339 -3.49 2.93 12.56
N PRO A 340 -3.65 1.84 13.34
CA PRO A 340 -3.49 0.50 12.82
C PRO A 340 -4.52 0.22 11.72
N LEU A 341 -4.18 -0.65 10.78
CA LEU A 341 -5.09 -1.11 9.74
C LEU A 341 -6.35 -1.70 10.40
N HIS A 342 -7.54 -1.34 9.92
CA HIS A 342 -8.79 -1.66 10.58
C HIS A 342 -9.94 -1.86 9.59
N VAL A 343 -11.01 -2.49 10.06
CA VAL A 343 -12.25 -2.74 9.32
C VAL A 343 -13.47 -2.35 10.14
N ALA A 344 -14.60 -2.08 9.48
CA ALA A 344 -15.89 -1.99 10.16
C ALA A 344 -16.47 -3.41 10.31
N VAL A 345 -17.02 -3.70 11.49
CA VAL A 345 -17.74 -4.94 11.75
C VAL A 345 -19.03 -4.62 12.49
N ALA A 346 -20.16 -5.16 12.04
CA ALA A 346 -21.46 -4.95 12.64
C ALA A 346 -22.08 -6.27 13.13
N TYR A 347 -22.70 -6.20 14.30
CA TYR A 347 -23.46 -7.29 14.92
C TYR A 347 -24.84 -6.77 15.31
N ASP A 348 -25.81 -7.67 15.47
CA ASP A 348 -27.10 -7.31 16.06
C ASP A 348 -26.93 -6.76 17.48
N ALA A 349 -27.71 -5.75 17.85
CA ALA A 349 -27.56 -5.07 19.14
C ALA A 349 -27.73 -6.01 20.36
N PHE A 350 -28.37 -7.18 20.22
CA PHE A 350 -28.43 -8.18 21.30
C PHE A 350 -27.10 -8.90 21.55
N LYS A 351 -26.18 -8.96 20.57
CA LYS A 351 -24.82 -9.52 20.72
C LYS A 351 -23.83 -8.56 21.39
N THR A 352 -24.27 -7.36 21.78
CA THR A 352 -23.46 -6.32 22.43
C THR A 352 -22.61 -6.85 23.59
N ARG A 353 -23.16 -7.75 24.40
CA ARG A 353 -22.44 -8.36 25.51
C ARG A 353 -21.25 -9.20 25.04
N ASP A 354 -21.48 -10.08 24.07
CA ASP A 354 -20.44 -10.98 23.55
C ASP A 354 -19.31 -10.19 22.86
N VAL A 355 -19.67 -9.10 22.16
CA VAL A 355 -18.72 -8.14 21.57
C VAL A 355 -17.86 -7.47 22.64
N PHE A 356 -18.43 -7.09 23.79
CA PHE A 356 -17.65 -6.53 24.91
C PHE A 356 -16.80 -7.58 25.62
N ASP A 357 -17.31 -8.79 25.84
CA ASP A 357 -16.55 -9.89 26.45
C ASP A 357 -15.29 -10.23 25.60
N LEU A 358 -15.40 -10.22 24.26
CA LEU A 358 -14.23 -10.32 23.36
C LEU A 358 -13.31 -9.08 23.41
N SER A 359 -13.87 -7.88 23.53
CA SER A 359 -13.09 -6.64 23.65
C SER A 359 -12.31 -6.54 24.97
N GLU A 360 -12.79 -7.17 26.05
CA GLU A 360 -12.06 -7.28 27.32
C GLU A 360 -10.95 -8.34 27.23
N LYS A 361 -11.20 -9.45 26.52
CA LYS A 361 -10.20 -10.48 26.23
C LYS A 361 -9.03 -9.94 25.38
N TYR A 362 -9.32 -9.05 24.42
CA TYR A 362 -8.34 -8.47 23.51
C TYR A 362 -8.25 -6.94 23.61
N PRO A 363 -7.63 -6.41 24.69
CA PRO A 363 -7.60 -4.97 24.95
C PRO A 363 -6.83 -4.20 23.85
N GLY A 364 -7.48 -3.18 23.30
CA GLY A 364 -6.91 -2.31 22.27
C GLY A 364 -7.13 -2.78 20.82
N VAL A 365 -7.80 -3.91 20.60
CA VAL A 365 -8.19 -4.38 19.26
C VAL A 365 -9.44 -3.64 18.74
N VAL A 366 -10.42 -3.37 19.61
CA VAL A 366 -11.56 -2.48 19.29
C VAL A 366 -11.15 -1.03 19.52
N MET A 367 -11.15 -0.22 18.46
CA MET A 367 -10.70 1.18 18.48
C MET A 367 -11.82 2.17 18.85
N SER A 368 -13.00 1.94 18.29
CA SER A 368 -14.23 2.74 18.45
C SER A 368 -15.42 1.80 18.34
N PHE A 369 -16.54 2.13 18.97
CA PHE A 369 -17.81 1.43 18.78
C PHE A 369 -18.99 2.39 18.83
N GLY A 370 -20.14 1.97 18.32
CA GLY A 370 -21.39 2.71 18.38
C GLY A 370 -22.59 1.86 18.03
N PHE A 371 -23.77 2.33 18.42
CA PHE A 371 -25.04 1.73 18.07
C PHE A 371 -25.66 2.46 16.90
N PHE A 372 -26.10 1.74 15.88
CA PHE A 372 -26.59 2.29 14.61
C PHE A 372 -27.91 1.64 14.19
N SER A 373 -28.68 2.33 13.36
CA SER A 373 -29.98 1.85 12.85
C SER A 373 -29.88 0.77 11.77
N SER A 374 -28.68 0.48 11.28
CA SER A 374 -28.39 -0.47 10.20
C SER A 374 -26.89 -0.76 10.19
N ASP A 375 -26.50 -1.82 9.50
CA ASP A 375 -25.13 -2.23 9.17
C ASP A 375 -24.65 -1.73 7.80
N ILE A 376 -25.48 -1.01 7.04
CA ILE A 376 -25.11 -0.42 5.74
C ILE A 376 -24.28 0.86 5.94
N PRO A 377 -23.01 0.92 5.49
CA PRO A 377 -22.20 2.13 5.55
C PRO A 377 -22.84 3.28 4.76
N GLY A 378 -22.90 4.48 5.37
CA GLY A 378 -23.44 5.69 4.75
C GLY A 378 -24.92 5.96 5.06
N ASP A 379 -25.77 4.92 5.05
CA ASP A 379 -27.21 5.04 5.36
C ASP A 379 -27.52 4.87 6.85
N ALA A 380 -26.65 4.17 7.59
CA ALA A 380 -26.81 3.90 9.01
C ALA A 380 -26.77 5.18 9.88
N LYS A 381 -27.82 5.38 10.69
CA LYS A 381 -27.93 6.53 11.61
C LYS A 381 -27.41 6.15 12.99
N LEU A 382 -26.53 6.98 13.56
CA LEU A 382 -26.03 6.81 14.93
C LEU A 382 -27.17 6.97 15.95
N LEU A 383 -27.38 5.93 16.75
CA LEU A 383 -28.37 5.86 17.83
C LEU A 383 -27.75 6.17 19.19
N GLY A 384 -26.52 5.73 19.43
CA GLY A 384 -25.82 5.93 20.69
C GLY A 384 -24.32 5.63 20.60
N LYS A 385 -23.52 6.31 21.44
CA LYS A 385 -22.06 6.07 21.56
C LYS A 385 -21.69 5.23 22.79
N THR A 386 -22.65 4.96 23.67
CA THR A 386 -22.50 4.17 24.89
C THR A 386 -23.77 3.37 25.11
N THR A 387 -23.66 2.22 25.78
CA THR A 387 -24.79 1.33 26.10
C THR A 387 -25.89 2.09 26.84
N ASP A 388 -25.55 2.89 27.86
CA ASP A 388 -26.51 3.71 28.61
C ASP A 388 -27.31 4.68 27.72
N LYS A 389 -26.67 5.30 26.71
CA LYS A 389 -27.35 6.23 25.78
C LYS A 389 -28.24 5.49 24.77
N PHE A 390 -27.90 4.23 24.46
CA PHE A 390 -28.71 3.39 23.58
C PHE A 390 -29.95 2.85 24.31
N GLU A 391 -29.79 2.34 25.54
CA GLU A 391 -30.88 1.78 26.35
C GLU A 391 -31.87 2.85 26.86
N SER A 392 -31.42 4.08 27.10
CA SER A 392 -32.27 5.20 27.57
C SER A 392 -33.09 5.90 26.48
N ARG A 393 -33.13 5.35 25.25
CA ARG A 393 -33.83 5.93 24.09
C ARG A 393 -35.36 5.79 24.21
N THR A 394 -36.09 6.86 23.88
CA THR A 394 -37.57 6.89 23.93
C THR A 394 -38.25 6.10 22.80
N SER A 395 -37.52 5.81 21.71
CA SER A 395 -38.03 5.06 20.55
C SER A 395 -38.03 3.54 20.83
N PRO A 396 -39.08 2.81 20.42
CA PRO A 396 -39.15 1.35 20.60
C PRO A 396 -37.97 0.65 19.91
N VAL A 397 -37.52 -0.46 20.50
CA VAL A 397 -36.46 -1.33 19.97
C VAL A 397 -36.98 -2.00 18.70
N THR A 398 -36.48 -1.55 17.55
CA THR A 398 -36.70 -2.20 16.25
C THR A 398 -35.49 -3.11 16.03
N TYR A 399 -35.68 -4.43 16.15
CA TYR A 399 -34.63 -5.48 16.16
C TYR A 399 -33.57 -5.46 15.03
N GLU A 400 -33.71 -4.54 14.08
CA GLU A 400 -32.75 -4.11 13.06
C GLU A 400 -31.52 -3.36 13.63
N GLU A 401 -31.56 -2.89 14.89
CA GLU A 401 -30.44 -2.16 15.50
C GLU A 401 -29.15 -2.96 15.57
N LYS A 402 -28.02 -2.31 15.25
CA LYS A 402 -26.69 -2.91 15.19
C LYS A 402 -25.73 -2.25 16.17
N ILE A 403 -24.83 -3.03 16.76
CA ILE A 403 -23.57 -2.53 17.31
C ILE A 403 -22.50 -2.65 16.24
N VAL A 404 -21.90 -1.51 15.87
CA VAL A 404 -20.79 -1.45 14.92
C VAL A 404 -19.51 -1.14 15.68
N ILE A 405 -18.43 -1.85 15.35
CA ILE A 405 -17.09 -1.69 15.91
C ILE A 405 -16.08 -1.37 14.81
N GLN A 406 -15.08 -0.56 15.15
CA GLN A 406 -13.86 -0.36 14.38
C GLN A 406 -12.81 -1.34 14.89
N LEU A 407 -12.58 -2.43 14.15
CA LEU A 407 -11.76 -3.56 14.57
C LEU A 407 -10.37 -3.48 13.92
N ALA A 408 -9.31 -3.43 14.73
CA ALA A 408 -7.93 -3.32 14.25
C ALA A 408 -7.32 -4.69 13.91
N LYS A 409 -6.80 -4.84 12.68
CA LYS A 409 -6.11 -6.04 12.17
C LYS A 409 -4.67 -6.12 12.70
N ILE A 410 -4.51 -6.18 14.03
CA ILE A 410 -3.22 -6.29 14.73
C ILE A 410 -2.96 -7.73 15.18
N ASN A 411 -4.02 -8.45 15.59
CA ASN A 411 -3.94 -9.82 16.08
C ASN A 411 -4.84 -10.75 15.25
N PRO A 412 -4.29 -11.75 14.53
CA PRO A 412 -5.08 -12.72 13.76
C PRO A 412 -6.06 -13.51 14.62
N ASP A 413 -5.67 -13.91 15.84
CA ASP A 413 -6.52 -14.73 16.73
C ASP A 413 -7.77 -13.97 17.16
N ALA A 414 -7.60 -12.69 17.51
CA ALA A 414 -8.72 -11.82 17.85
C ALA A 414 -9.65 -11.60 16.65
N PHE A 415 -9.09 -11.43 15.45
CA PHE A 415 -9.88 -11.25 14.23
C PHE A 415 -10.75 -12.48 13.94
N GLY A 416 -10.19 -13.69 14.07
CA GLY A 416 -10.93 -14.94 13.92
C GLY A 416 -12.08 -15.08 14.92
N GLU A 417 -11.88 -14.77 16.21
CA GLU A 417 -12.96 -14.85 17.20
C GLU A 417 -14.08 -13.82 16.97
N PHE A 418 -13.76 -12.62 16.48
CA PHE A 418 -14.77 -11.65 16.07
C PHE A 418 -15.53 -12.09 14.81
N GLU A 419 -14.91 -12.85 13.90
CA GLU A 419 -15.56 -13.46 12.73
C GLU A 419 -16.48 -14.63 13.15
N GLU A 420 -16.02 -15.52 14.04
CA GLU A 420 -16.78 -16.65 14.61
C GLU A 420 -18.05 -16.22 15.36
N LEU A 421 -18.06 -15.01 15.96
CA LEU A 421 -19.24 -14.45 16.61
C LEU A 421 -20.42 -14.20 15.63
N GLY A 422 -20.16 -14.27 14.32
CA GLY A 422 -21.17 -14.16 13.27
C GLY A 422 -21.66 -12.71 13.10
N PRO A 423 -20.85 -11.82 12.54
CA PRO A 423 -21.27 -10.46 12.21
C PRO A 423 -22.36 -10.47 11.13
N SER A 424 -23.27 -9.49 11.16
CA SER A 424 -24.20 -9.28 10.03
C SER A 424 -23.55 -8.52 8.88
N TYR A 425 -22.46 -7.80 9.15
CA TYR A 425 -21.63 -7.14 8.15
C TYR A 425 -20.16 -7.07 8.60
N MET A 426 -19.24 -7.24 7.66
CA MET A 426 -17.81 -7.02 7.85
C MET A 426 -17.22 -6.45 6.55
N SER A 427 -16.37 -5.41 6.64
CA SER A 427 -15.68 -4.86 5.47
C SER A 427 -14.78 -5.93 4.82
N ARG A 428 -14.86 -6.05 3.49
CA ARG A 428 -14.18 -7.10 2.72
C ARG A 428 -12.65 -7.02 2.80
N ASP A 429 -12.11 -5.81 2.84
CA ASP A 429 -10.69 -5.52 2.89
C ASP A 429 -10.40 -4.28 3.76
N VAL A 430 -9.14 -3.85 3.78
CA VAL A 430 -8.68 -2.72 4.62
C VAL A 430 -9.03 -1.37 4.00
N ASP A 431 -9.03 -1.24 2.67
CA ASP A 431 -9.27 0.02 1.98
C ASP A 431 -10.76 0.41 2.06
N ILE A 432 -11.64 -0.57 1.85
CA ILE A 432 -13.08 -0.47 2.12
C ILE A 432 -13.31 -0.29 3.63
N GLY A 433 -12.58 -1.03 4.47
CA GLY A 433 -12.65 -0.91 5.93
C GLY A 433 -12.38 0.49 6.48
N GLU A 434 -11.40 1.20 5.93
CA GLU A 434 -11.12 2.60 6.29
C GLU A 434 -12.25 3.55 5.83
N LEU A 435 -12.89 3.26 4.69
CA LEU A 435 -14.02 4.04 4.16
C LEU A 435 -15.30 3.84 4.97
N ASP A 436 -15.66 2.59 5.28
CA ASP A 436 -16.81 2.25 6.12
C ASP A 436 -16.67 2.87 7.51
N CYS A 437 -15.48 2.76 8.10
CA CYS A 437 -15.20 3.38 9.39
C CYS A 437 -15.32 4.91 9.35
N LYS A 438 -15.10 5.58 8.23
CA LYS A 438 -15.37 7.03 8.11
C LYS A 438 -16.87 7.35 8.06
N TYR A 439 -17.70 6.47 7.49
CA TYR A 439 -19.15 6.62 7.50
C TYR A 439 -19.75 6.42 8.90
N PHE A 440 -19.36 5.35 9.60
CA PHE A 440 -19.84 5.10 10.97
C PHE A 440 -19.19 6.03 12.02
N PHE A 441 -17.87 6.26 11.92
CA PHE A 441 -17.06 6.98 12.90
C PHE A 441 -16.36 8.22 12.29
N PRO A 442 -17.13 9.27 11.91
CA PRO A 442 -16.59 10.44 11.22
C PRO A 442 -15.55 11.21 12.08
N PRO A 443 -14.66 12.00 11.45
CA PRO A 443 -13.59 12.72 12.15
C PRO A 443 -14.09 13.54 13.34
N GLY A 444 -13.59 13.19 14.53
CA GLY A 444 -14.03 13.78 15.81
C GLY A 444 -15.10 12.98 16.57
N TYR A 445 -15.47 11.78 16.13
CA TYR A 445 -16.44 10.91 16.80
C TYR A 445 -16.17 10.72 18.31
N ASN A 446 -14.90 10.49 18.69
CA ASN A 446 -14.49 10.28 20.09
C ASN A 446 -14.27 11.59 20.89
N VAL A 447 -14.53 12.77 20.33
CA VAL A 447 -14.43 14.04 21.06
C VAL A 447 -15.68 14.25 21.93
N PRO A 448 -15.55 14.59 23.24
CA PRO A 448 -16.70 14.85 24.09
C PRO A 448 -17.60 15.95 23.54
N GLU A 449 -18.92 15.72 23.54
CA GLU A 449 -19.93 16.68 23.03
C GLU A 449 -19.79 18.08 23.65
N ALA A 450 -19.36 18.15 24.92
CA ALA A 450 -19.08 19.40 25.64
C ALA A 450 -17.97 20.26 24.99
N GLU A 451 -16.93 19.64 24.41
CA GLU A 451 -15.85 20.36 23.74
C GLU A 451 -16.28 20.87 22.36
N ILE A 452 -17.03 20.06 21.61
CA ILE A 452 -17.62 20.44 20.32
C ILE A 452 -18.58 21.63 20.52
N ILE A 453 -19.47 21.55 21.53
CA ILE A 453 -20.37 22.66 21.89
C ILE A 453 -19.58 23.90 22.31
N THR A 454 -18.46 23.74 23.03
CA THR A 454 -17.61 24.87 23.44
C THR A 454 -16.88 25.51 22.26
N TYR A 455 -16.43 24.72 21.28
CA TYR A 455 -15.85 25.18 20.02
C TYR A 455 -16.88 25.93 19.17
N LEU A 456 -18.08 25.38 19.00
CA LEU A 456 -19.19 26.02 18.28
C LEU A 456 -19.65 27.32 18.97
N LYS A 457 -19.73 27.34 20.32
CA LYS A 457 -19.98 28.56 21.10
C LYS A 457 -18.85 29.59 20.98
N LYS A 458 -17.59 29.19 20.82
CA LYS A 458 -16.49 30.11 20.48
C LYS A 458 -16.64 30.68 19.06
N LYS A 459 -17.07 29.87 18.09
CA LYS A 459 -17.30 30.29 16.69
C LYS A 459 -18.48 31.27 16.58
N SER A 460 -19.59 31.03 17.29
CA SER A 460 -20.73 31.97 17.35
C SER A 460 -20.38 33.27 18.10
N ARG A 461 -19.61 33.21 19.19
CA ARG A 461 -19.10 34.41 19.88
C ARG A 461 -18.12 35.24 19.04
N LYS A 462 -17.43 34.65 18.04
CA LYS A 462 -16.67 35.40 17.03
C LYS A 462 -17.58 36.12 16.02
N LYS A 463 -18.67 35.50 15.55
CA LYS A 463 -19.68 36.19 14.70
C LYS A 463 -20.41 37.32 15.44
N GLY A 464 -20.65 37.18 16.75
CA GLY A 464 -21.32 38.19 17.58
C GLY A 464 -20.49 39.41 18.00
N ARG A 465 -19.29 39.63 17.44
CA ARG A 465 -18.39 40.76 17.79
C ARG A 465 -18.08 41.68 16.59
N GLY A 466 -19.01 41.80 15.65
CA GLY A 466 -19.06 42.84 14.62
C GLY A 466 -20.29 43.74 14.82
N ASN A 467 -20.06 45.05 14.91
CA ASN A 467 -21.02 46.18 15.01
C ASN A 467 -22.44 45.95 15.57
N ARG A 468 -22.69 46.60 16.73
CA ARG A 468 -24.03 47.12 17.08
C ARG A 468 -24.31 48.39 16.27
N THR A 469 -25.23 48.32 15.31
CA THR A 469 -26.02 49.48 14.88
C THR A 469 -27.50 49.08 14.87
N LYS A 470 -28.39 49.94 15.38
CA LYS A 470 -29.79 49.57 15.70
C LYS A 470 -30.68 49.50 14.45
N ALA A 471 -31.47 48.42 14.33
CA ALA A 471 -32.82 48.44 13.78
C ALA A 471 -33.63 47.27 14.38
N GLN A 472 -34.94 47.43 14.51
CA GLN A 472 -35.91 46.51 15.11
C GLN A 472 -37.31 46.94 14.61
N PRO A 473 -38.31 46.06 14.51
CA PRO A 473 -38.31 44.61 14.21
C PRO A 473 -38.93 44.33 12.82
N ASP A 474 -39.01 43.06 12.41
CA ASP A 474 -40.31 42.44 12.13
C ASP A 474 -40.22 40.91 12.08
N GLN A 475 -41.33 40.26 12.42
CA GLN A 475 -41.59 38.82 12.25
C GLN A 475 -42.02 38.59 10.78
N VAL A 476 -41.98 37.39 10.18
CA VAL A 476 -42.45 36.08 10.65
C VAL A 476 -41.59 34.96 10.02
N ASP A 477 -41.60 33.78 10.64
CA ASP A 477 -41.19 32.51 10.01
C ASP A 477 -41.93 32.27 8.68
N ASP A 478 -41.31 31.52 7.75
CA ASP A 478 -41.82 30.16 7.50
C ASP A 478 -40.79 29.22 6.82
N GLN A 479 -41.12 27.93 6.88
CA GLN A 479 -40.40 26.80 6.27
C GLN A 479 -40.65 26.79 4.73
N ALA A 480 -40.03 25.98 3.84
CA ALA A 480 -39.38 24.68 4.00
C ALA A 480 -38.45 24.35 2.79
N LEU A 481 -38.07 23.07 2.68
CA LEU A 481 -37.27 22.42 1.64
C LEU A 481 -37.81 22.61 0.20
N SER A 482 -36.91 22.60 -0.82
CA SER A 482 -36.94 21.59 -1.91
C SER A 482 -35.77 21.66 -2.91
N VAL A 483 -34.95 20.60 -2.90
CA VAL A 483 -34.44 19.77 -4.03
C VAL A 483 -34.76 20.19 -5.50
N ARG A 484 -33.69 20.20 -6.35
CA ARG A 484 -33.66 20.11 -7.85
C ARG A 484 -34.34 21.27 -8.63
N THR A 485 -34.09 21.54 -9.92
CA THR A 485 -33.44 20.77 -11.02
C THR A 485 -32.74 21.73 -12.03
N GLU A 486 -32.15 21.19 -13.10
CA GLU A 486 -31.51 21.89 -14.23
C GLU A 486 -32.45 22.83 -15.02
N THR A 487 -31.90 23.89 -15.65
CA THR A 487 -31.68 23.97 -17.12
C THR A 487 -31.32 25.40 -17.59
N ASP A 488 -30.43 25.44 -18.59
CA ASP A 488 -30.19 26.42 -19.65
C ASP A 488 -30.91 27.79 -19.67
N THR A 489 -30.15 28.87 -19.93
CA THR A 489 -29.94 29.38 -21.31
C THR A 489 -29.20 30.72 -21.36
N SER A 490 -28.33 30.85 -22.38
CA SER A 490 -27.95 32.08 -23.12
C SER A 490 -27.52 33.38 -22.39
N GLY A 491 -26.37 33.95 -22.81
CA GLY A 491 -25.95 35.28 -22.33
C GLY A 491 -24.59 35.75 -22.85
N THR A 492 -24.34 35.66 -24.16
CA THR A 492 -23.15 36.20 -24.82
C THR A 492 -23.04 37.73 -24.70
N ILE A 493 -21.87 38.24 -24.27
CA ILE A 493 -21.35 39.56 -24.69
C ILE A 493 -19.81 39.48 -24.79
N ASP A 494 -19.30 39.48 -26.02
CA ASP A 494 -17.92 39.89 -26.34
C ASP A 494 -17.84 41.41 -26.50
N ILE A 495 -16.75 42.05 -26.05
CA ILE A 495 -16.23 43.27 -26.69
C ILE A 495 -14.68 43.31 -26.58
N ASN A 496 -14.00 43.34 -27.72
CA ASN A 496 -12.55 43.57 -27.86
C ASN A 496 -12.15 45.04 -27.66
N ALA A 497 -10.87 45.28 -27.35
CA ALA A 497 -10.07 46.36 -27.97
C ALA A 497 -8.56 46.14 -27.77
N GLU A 498 -7.78 46.32 -28.84
CA GLU A 498 -6.31 46.35 -28.90
C GLU A 498 -5.78 47.75 -28.44
N GLU A 499 -4.51 48.20 -28.53
CA GLU A 499 -3.36 47.85 -29.40
C GLU A 499 -2.04 48.54 -28.88
N THR A 500 -0.91 48.34 -29.59
CA THR A 500 0.43 49.04 -29.48
C THR A 500 1.30 48.73 -28.24
N GLY A 501 2.65 48.70 -28.24
CA GLY A 501 3.72 48.89 -29.25
C GLY A 501 5.10 48.98 -28.53
N GLU A 502 6.31 48.91 -29.10
CA GLU A 502 6.85 48.63 -30.46
C GLU A 502 8.39 48.33 -30.34
N GLU A 503 8.92 47.29 -31.03
CA GLU A 503 10.35 47.08 -31.45
C GLU A 503 11.50 47.06 -30.37
N VAL A 504 12.78 46.70 -30.59
CA VAL A 504 13.70 46.24 -31.70
C VAL A 504 14.80 45.36 -31.03
N GLY A 505 15.69 44.55 -31.64
CA GLY A 505 16.06 44.24 -33.04
C GLY A 505 17.50 43.64 -33.10
N ALA A 506 17.94 43.16 -34.29
CA ALA A 506 19.27 42.57 -34.65
C ALA A 506 19.57 41.14 -34.11
N THR A 507 19.49 40.02 -34.87
CA THR A 507 20.18 39.57 -36.14
C THR A 507 21.60 39.01 -35.89
N ASP A 508 22.19 38.07 -36.64
CA ASP A 508 22.05 37.67 -38.07
C ASP A 508 22.13 36.13 -38.31
N ASP A 509 21.40 35.64 -39.33
CA ASP A 509 21.86 34.84 -40.51
C ASP A 509 22.53 33.42 -40.38
N VAL A 510 22.37 32.44 -41.30
CA VAL A 510 21.75 32.41 -42.66
C VAL A 510 21.48 30.97 -43.20
N ASN A 511 20.60 30.85 -44.22
CA ASN A 511 20.41 29.74 -45.21
C ASN A 511 19.87 28.36 -44.78
N ASN A 512 19.13 27.60 -45.63
CA ASN A 512 18.31 27.93 -46.82
C ASN A 512 17.41 26.72 -47.18
N GLU A 513 16.42 26.92 -48.06
CA GLU A 513 15.70 25.91 -48.89
C GLU A 513 14.88 24.80 -48.16
N SER A 514 13.70 24.34 -48.57
CA SER A 514 12.51 24.84 -49.33
C SER A 514 11.71 23.61 -49.82
N GLU A 515 10.38 23.71 -49.89
CA GLU A 515 9.46 22.88 -50.74
C GLU A 515 9.37 21.37 -50.40
N GLU A 516 8.23 20.64 -50.51
CA GLU A 516 6.82 20.86 -50.91
C GLU A 516 5.96 19.83 -50.09
N GLU A 517 4.71 20.12 -49.67
CA GLU A 517 3.41 19.76 -50.32
C GLU A 517 3.29 18.27 -50.77
N GLU A 518 2.17 17.54 -50.62
CA GLU A 518 0.75 17.91 -50.80
C GLU A 518 -0.24 17.27 -49.79
N ASP A 519 -1.48 17.79 -49.79
CA ASP A 519 -2.67 17.35 -49.03
C ASP A 519 -3.37 16.08 -49.56
N ALA A 520 -4.31 15.52 -48.78
CA ALA A 520 -5.72 15.42 -49.20
C ALA A 520 -6.68 14.80 -48.15
N ASP A 521 -7.72 15.61 -47.85
CA ASP A 521 -9.05 15.39 -47.26
C ASP A 521 -9.76 14.01 -47.40
N GLY A 522 -10.72 13.74 -46.51
CA GLY A 522 -11.62 12.58 -46.54
C GLY A 522 -12.51 12.46 -45.29
N SER A 523 -13.67 13.12 -45.28
CA SER A 523 -14.57 13.28 -44.12
C SER A 523 -15.80 12.34 -44.10
N LYS A 524 -16.47 12.28 -42.92
CA LYS A 524 -17.91 12.05 -42.63
C LYS A 524 -18.34 10.84 -41.76
N ASP A 525 -18.87 11.19 -40.58
CA ASP A 525 -20.29 11.09 -40.16
C ASP A 525 -21.09 9.77 -40.35
N ASP A 526 -21.64 9.23 -39.25
CA ASP A 526 -23.10 9.20 -38.92
C ASP A 526 -23.56 8.01 -38.02
N GLU A 527 -24.37 8.33 -37.00
CA GLU A 527 -25.53 7.58 -36.41
C GLU A 527 -25.38 6.15 -35.81
N ASP A 528 -26.13 5.69 -34.79
CA ASP A 528 -26.75 6.36 -33.61
C ASP A 528 -27.27 5.31 -32.57
N GLU A 529 -27.58 5.79 -31.35
CA GLU A 529 -28.59 5.33 -30.35
C GLU A 529 -28.72 3.84 -29.85
N GLU A 530 -28.60 3.62 -28.54
CA GLU A 530 -29.68 3.28 -27.54
C GLU A 530 -29.95 1.76 -27.36
N ASP A 531 -30.44 1.22 -26.23
CA ASP A 531 -30.48 1.58 -24.80
C ASP A 531 -30.92 0.28 -24.04
N GLY A 532 -30.95 0.26 -22.69
CA GLY A 532 -31.98 -0.53 -22.00
C GLY A 532 -31.55 -1.68 -21.06
N ASN A 533 -31.08 -1.29 -19.87
CA ASN A 533 -31.69 -1.63 -18.56
C ASN A 533 -31.95 -3.09 -18.08
N LYS A 534 -31.62 -3.30 -16.77
CA LYS A 534 -32.43 -3.98 -15.72
C LYS A 534 -32.65 -5.50 -15.78
N GLU A 535 -32.95 -6.22 -14.69
CA GLU A 535 -32.77 -6.09 -13.21
C GLU A 535 -33.14 -7.48 -12.62
N ASN A 536 -32.57 -7.85 -11.46
CA ASN A 536 -33.22 -8.68 -10.41
C ASN A 536 -33.71 -10.12 -10.77
N GLU A 537 -34.02 -11.04 -9.84
CA GLU A 537 -33.84 -11.18 -8.37
C GLU A 537 -33.98 -12.68 -7.99
N GLU A 538 -33.46 -13.05 -6.80
CA GLU A 538 -34.00 -14.02 -5.83
C GLU A 538 -34.31 -15.51 -6.15
N GLY A 539 -34.35 -16.31 -5.06
CA GLY A 539 -34.93 -17.67 -5.01
C GLY A 539 -33.96 -18.76 -4.50
N ILE A 540 -33.57 -18.83 -3.21
CA ILE A 540 -34.32 -19.25 -2.00
C ILE A 540 -34.50 -20.78 -1.83
N ASP A 541 -34.19 -21.26 -0.62
CA ASP A 541 -34.48 -22.57 0.02
C ASP A 541 -33.95 -23.89 -0.61
N GLY A 542 -33.44 -24.88 0.13
CA GLY A 542 -33.36 -25.06 1.59
C GLY A 542 -33.33 -26.55 2.00
N VAL A 543 -33.32 -26.78 3.33
CA VAL A 543 -33.94 -27.95 4.02
C VAL A 543 -33.14 -29.29 4.14
N ASP A 544 -32.53 -29.43 5.33
CA ASP A 544 -32.63 -30.57 6.28
C ASP A 544 -31.81 -31.89 6.26
N LYS A 545 -31.29 -32.16 7.47
CA LYS A 545 -31.38 -33.41 8.31
C LYS A 545 -30.37 -34.58 8.20
N ALA A 546 -29.71 -34.77 9.37
CA ALA A 546 -29.33 -36.04 10.02
C ALA A 546 -28.23 -36.91 9.33
N THR A 547 -27.35 -37.65 10.02
CA THR A 547 -27.51 -38.33 11.33
C THR A 547 -26.13 -38.60 11.98
N SER A 548 -26.05 -38.67 13.31
CA SER A 548 -24.89 -39.16 14.09
C SER A 548 -24.84 -40.71 14.16
N PRO A 549 -23.98 -41.40 14.95
CA PRO A 549 -22.68 -41.07 15.59
C PRO A 549 -21.61 -42.21 15.39
N VAL A 550 -20.70 -42.38 16.38
CA VAL A 550 -19.71 -43.47 16.66
C VAL A 550 -18.26 -43.12 16.24
N ALA A 551 -17.18 -43.25 17.02
CA ALA A 551 -16.81 -43.31 18.46
C ALA A 551 -15.47 -44.09 18.56
N GLU A 552 -14.62 -43.77 19.55
CA GLU A 552 -13.44 -44.56 20.03
C GLU A 552 -12.27 -44.74 19.03
N ASN A 553 -10.97 -44.70 19.38
CA ASN A 553 -10.21 -44.72 20.66
C ASN A 553 -9.11 -43.62 20.58
N GLU A 554 -8.63 -42.96 21.64
CA GLU A 554 -7.70 -43.47 22.69
C GLU A 554 -6.46 -44.23 22.16
N ASP A 555 -5.37 -43.48 21.91
CA ASP A 555 -4.04 -43.63 22.55
C ASP A 555 -3.20 -42.34 22.36
#